data_AF-A0A1V4XYI9-F1
#
_entry.id   AF-A0A1V4XYI9-F1
#
_cell.length_a   1.000
_cell.length_b   1.000
_cell.length_c   1.000
_cell.angle_alpha   90.00
_cell.angle_beta   90.00
_cell.angle_gamma   90.00
#
_symmetry.space_group_name_H-M   'P 1'
#
loop_
_entity.id
_entity.type
_entity.pdbx_description
1 polymer ?
#
loop_
_entity_poly.entity_id
_entity_poly.type
_entity_poly.pdbx_seq_one_letter_code
_entity_poly.pdbx_strand_id
1 'polypeptide(L)'
;MLFPKTIFVDRNTILNQLDHIRSEVEEVREAVERGDYEAAADELVDVQQSADTGLFILMQKHGADSYDAYTRVALKNGDRGYYAPPVPPGSEEQSR
;
A
#
# COMPACT_ATOMS: atom_id res chain seq x y z
N MET A 1 6.64 -9.19 3.93
CA MET A 1 5.32 -9.49 3.33
C MET A 1 4.49 -10.17 4.37
N LEU A 2 3.25 -9.72 4.52
CA LEU A 2 2.35 -10.14 5.60
C LEU A 2 1.59 -11.42 5.22
N PHE A 3 1.35 -11.60 3.92
CA PHE A 3 0.58 -12.72 3.38
C PHE A 3 1.47 -13.81 2.74
N PRO A 4 1.04 -15.08 2.78
CA PRO A 4 1.74 -16.16 2.09
C PRO A 4 1.68 -15.97 0.56
N LYS A 5 2.65 -16.55 -0.14
CA LYS A 5 2.64 -16.58 -1.61
C LYS A 5 1.36 -17.25 -2.13
N THR A 6 0.62 -16.55 -2.98
CA THR A 6 -0.56 -17.08 -3.65
C THR A 6 -0.19 -17.70 -5.01
N ILE A 7 -1.06 -18.58 -5.52
CA ILE A 7 -0.91 -19.16 -6.88
C ILE A 7 -0.94 -18.09 -7.99
N PHE A 8 -1.46 -16.90 -7.70
CA PHE A 8 -1.57 -15.80 -8.65
C PHE A 8 -0.20 -15.24 -9.04
N VAL A 9 0.79 -15.32 -8.17
CA VAL A 9 2.17 -14.89 -8.51
C VAL A 9 2.69 -15.63 -9.74
N ASP A 10 2.39 -16.92 -9.86
CA ASP A 10 2.86 -17.74 -10.96
C ASP A 10 2.02 -17.51 -12.23
N ARG A 11 0.71 -17.27 -12.09
CA ARG A 11 -0.26 -17.19 -13.19
C ARG A 11 -0.47 -15.79 -13.78
N ASN A 12 -0.31 -14.74 -12.98
CA ASN A 12 -0.61 -13.37 -13.40
C ASN A 12 0.62 -12.66 -13.97
N THR A 13 0.36 -11.73 -14.88
CA THR A 13 1.29 -10.66 -15.23
C THR A 13 1.19 -9.54 -14.20
N ILE A 14 2.19 -8.65 -14.15
CA ILE A 14 2.10 -7.46 -13.30
C ILE A 14 0.92 -6.55 -13.72
N LEU A 15 0.60 -6.47 -15.01
CA LEU A 15 -0.52 -5.67 -15.51
C LEU A 15 -1.87 -6.21 -15.00
N ASN A 16 -2.08 -7.53 -15.07
CA ASN A 16 -3.29 -8.16 -14.53
C ASN A 16 -3.41 -7.91 -13.03
N GLN A 17 -2.29 -7.94 -12.30
CA GLN A 17 -2.30 -7.68 -10.86
C GLN A 17 -2.61 -6.22 -10.53
N LEU A 18 -2.19 -5.26 -11.37
CA LEU A 18 -2.55 -3.85 -11.21
C LEU A 18 -4.04 -3.62 -11.48
N ASP A 19 -4.61 -4.29 -12.48
CA ASP A 19 -6.06 -4.24 -12.73
C ASP A 19 -6.86 -4.82 -11.57
N HIS A 20 -6.35 -5.88 -10.93
CA HIS A 20 -6.96 -6.47 -9.73
C HIS A 20 -6.85 -5.54 -8.51
N ILE A 21 -5.67 -4.96 -8.23
CA ILE A 21 -5.54 -3.95 -7.16
C ILE A 21 -6.54 -2.80 -7.35
N ARG A 22 -6.80 -2.39 -8.60
CA ARG A 22 -7.82 -1.37 -8.88
C ARG A 22 -9.22 -1.84 -8.51
N SER A 23 -9.60 -3.11 -8.77
CA SER A 23 -10.93 -3.60 -8.36
C SER A 23 -11.08 -3.61 -6.84
N GLU A 24 -10.07 -4.09 -6.11
CA GLU A 24 -10.08 -4.10 -4.64
C GLU A 24 -10.27 -2.68 -4.06
N VAL A 25 -9.63 -1.67 -4.66
CA VAL A 25 -9.80 -0.27 -4.23
C VAL A 25 -11.23 0.24 -4.47
N GLU A 26 -11.88 -0.17 -5.56
CA GLU A 26 -13.29 0.18 -5.78
C GLU A 26 -14.21 -0.55 -4.79
N GLU A 27 -13.90 -1.80 -4.41
CA GLU A 27 -14.65 -2.56 -3.39
C GLU A 27 -14.58 -1.88 -2.01
N VAL A 28 -13.38 -1.42 -1.60
CA VAL A 28 -13.21 -0.58 -0.40
C VAL A 28 -14.12 0.64 -0.47
N ARG A 29 -14.12 1.35 -1.60
CA ARG A 29 -14.89 2.57 -1.78
C ARG A 29 -16.39 2.30 -1.71
N GLU A 30 -16.88 1.26 -2.37
CA GLU A 30 -18.28 0.84 -2.34
C GLU A 30 -18.73 0.44 -0.92
N ALA A 31 -17.87 -0.23 -0.15
CA ALA A 31 -18.14 -0.54 1.26
C ALA A 31 -18.25 0.73 2.11
N VAL A 32 -17.32 1.69 1.95
CA VAL A 32 -17.38 3.00 2.64
C VAL A 32 -18.63 3.79 2.25
N GLU A 33 -18.98 3.87 0.97
CA GLU A 33 -20.16 4.58 0.48
C GLU A 33 -21.47 3.99 1.04
N ARG A 34 -21.50 2.67 1.32
CA ARG A 34 -22.62 1.99 1.98
C ARG A 34 -22.61 2.12 3.51
N GLY A 35 -21.56 2.69 4.11
CA GLY A 35 -21.39 2.78 5.56
C GLY A 35 -21.02 1.46 6.24
N ASP A 36 -20.57 0.47 5.46
CA ASP A 36 -20.14 -0.84 5.97
C ASP A 36 -18.62 -0.83 6.20
N TYR A 37 -18.20 -0.37 7.38
CA TYR A 37 -16.78 -0.22 7.71
C TYR A 37 -16.08 -1.53 8.05
N GLU A 38 -16.82 -2.58 8.42
CA GLU A 38 -16.23 -3.92 8.59
C GLU A 38 -15.87 -4.48 7.23
N ALA A 39 -16.81 -4.44 6.26
CA ALA A 39 -16.49 -4.82 4.88
C ALA A 39 -15.35 -3.96 4.31
N ALA A 40 -15.37 -2.63 4.52
CA ALA A 40 -14.29 -1.78 4.05
C ALA A 40 -12.91 -2.14 4.65
N ALA A 41 -12.87 -2.65 5.88
CA ALA A 41 -11.64 -3.11 6.49
C ALA A 41 -11.14 -4.42 5.85
N ASP A 42 -12.04 -5.34 5.53
CA ASP A 42 -11.71 -6.57 4.80
C ASP A 42 -11.15 -6.24 3.40
N GLU A 43 -11.84 -5.38 2.64
CA GLU A 43 -11.39 -4.96 1.31
C GLU A 43 -10.03 -4.21 1.36
N LEU A 44 -9.77 -3.44 2.42
CA LEU A 44 -8.45 -2.80 2.62
C LEU A 44 -7.33 -3.82 2.82
N VAL A 45 -7.64 -4.93 3.49
CA VAL A 45 -6.71 -6.05 3.65
C VAL A 45 -6.48 -6.74 2.30
N ASP A 46 -7.51 -6.88 1.47
CA ASP A 46 -7.38 -7.43 0.12
C ASP A 46 -6.54 -6.54 -0.81
N VAL A 47 -6.66 -5.20 -0.71
CA VAL A 47 -5.73 -4.27 -1.37
C VAL A 47 -4.28 -4.52 -0.93
N GLN A 48 -4.04 -4.67 0.38
CA GLN A 48 -2.70 -4.94 0.90
C GLN A 48 -2.14 -6.27 0.39
N GLN A 49 -2.94 -7.34 0.42
CA GLN A 49 -2.55 -8.66 -0.10
C GLN A 49 -2.25 -8.61 -1.60
N SER A 50 -3.06 -7.87 -2.36
CA SER A 50 -2.89 -7.70 -3.79
C SER A 50 -1.64 -6.89 -4.13
N ALA A 51 -1.27 -5.91 -3.32
CA ALA A 51 -0.01 -5.18 -3.43
C ALA A 51 1.21 -6.07 -3.11
N ASP A 52 1.14 -6.87 -2.04
CA ASP A 52 2.18 -7.87 -1.69
C ASP A 52 2.37 -8.88 -2.84
N THR A 53 1.28 -9.34 -3.46
CA THR A 53 1.31 -10.22 -4.64
C THR A 53 1.98 -9.54 -5.84
N GLY A 54 1.66 -8.28 -6.12
CA GLY A 54 2.30 -7.50 -7.18
C GLY A 54 3.81 -7.34 -6.96
N LEU A 55 4.23 -7.09 -5.72
CA LEU A 55 5.65 -7.02 -5.36
C LEU A 55 6.35 -8.37 -5.55
N PHE A 56 5.73 -9.48 -5.15
CA PHE A 56 6.26 -10.82 -5.41
C PHE A 56 6.46 -11.09 -6.91
N ILE A 57 5.50 -10.70 -7.77
CA ILE A 57 5.63 -10.85 -9.22
C ILE A 57 6.85 -10.07 -9.74
N LEU A 58 7.01 -8.82 -9.30
CA LEU A 58 8.16 -7.98 -9.68
C LEU A 58 9.49 -8.57 -9.20
N MET A 59 9.56 -9.10 -7.98
CA MET A 59 10.76 -9.75 -7.46
C MET A 59 11.13 -11.00 -8.27
N GLN A 60 10.16 -11.91 -8.45
CA GLN A 60 10.40 -13.23 -9.05
C GLN A 60 10.62 -13.16 -10.56
N LYS A 61 9.84 -12.35 -11.27
CA LYS A 61 9.85 -12.32 -12.74
C LYS A 61 10.74 -11.21 -13.31
N HIS A 62 11.04 -10.18 -12.52
CA HIS A 62 11.77 -8.99 -12.99
C HIS A 62 12.99 -8.63 -12.14
N GLY A 63 13.32 -9.42 -11.11
CA GLY A 63 14.52 -9.22 -10.28
C GLY A 63 14.46 -7.97 -9.40
N ALA A 64 13.26 -7.45 -9.10
CA ALA A 64 13.14 -6.33 -8.18
C ALA A 64 13.59 -6.74 -6.76
N ASP A 65 14.24 -5.81 -6.06
CA ASP A 65 14.57 -5.95 -4.64
C ASP A 65 13.52 -5.20 -3.80
N SER A 66 12.76 -5.96 -3.01
CA SER A 66 11.73 -5.39 -2.13
C SER A 66 12.33 -4.57 -0.99
N TYR A 67 13.47 -4.98 -0.43
CA TYR A 67 14.11 -4.25 0.66
C TYR A 67 14.55 -2.86 0.17
N ASP A 68 15.24 -2.81 -0.96
CA ASP A 68 15.65 -1.53 -1.57
C ASP A 68 14.43 -0.68 -1.95
N ALA A 69 13.34 -1.29 -2.43
CA ALA A 69 12.11 -0.58 -2.72
C ALA A 69 11.49 0.06 -1.47
N TYR A 70 11.39 -0.68 -0.36
CA TYR A 70 10.91 -0.15 0.91
C TYR A 70 11.82 0.97 1.43
N THR A 71 13.15 0.80 1.38
CA THR A 71 14.10 1.83 1.80
C THR A 71 13.93 3.12 1.00
N ARG A 72 13.82 3.03 -0.34
CA ARG A 72 13.59 4.21 -1.20
C ARG A 72 12.27 4.91 -0.88
N VAL A 73 11.20 4.15 -0.62
CA VAL A 73 9.90 4.73 -0.25
C VAL A 73 9.95 5.40 1.12
N ALA A 74 10.60 4.77 2.11
CA ALA A 74 10.76 5.33 3.44
C ALA A 74 11.56 6.64 3.41
N LEU A 75 12.69 6.69 2.71
CA LEU A 75 13.47 7.92 2.55
C LEU A 75 12.65 9.02 1.87
N LYS A 76 12.02 8.70 0.73
CA LYS A 76 11.15 9.65 0.00
C LYS A 76 10.01 10.21 0.86
N ASN A 77 9.41 9.38 1.72
CA ASN A 77 8.33 9.81 2.61
C ASN A 77 8.84 10.60 3.82
N GLY A 78 10.05 10.27 4.31
CA GLY A 78 10.76 11.07 5.30
C GLY A 78 11.06 12.48 4.80
N ASP A 79 11.57 12.60 3.57
CA ASP A 79 11.85 13.89 2.91
C ASP A 79 10.57 14.74 2.73
N ARG A 80 9.41 14.09 2.61
CA ARG A 80 8.09 14.76 2.53
C ARG A 80 7.52 15.16 3.90
N GLY A 81 8.19 14.78 4.99
CA GLY A 81 7.73 15.06 6.35
C GLY A 81 6.59 14.16 6.85
N TYR A 82 6.24 13.07 6.15
CA TYR A 82 5.14 12.18 6.57
C TYR A 82 5.40 11.44 7.90
N TYR A 83 6.66 11.43 8.36
CA TYR A 83 7.05 10.85 9.65
C TYR A 83 7.46 11.91 10.68
N ALA A 84 7.27 13.20 10.40
CA ALA A 84 7.55 14.26 11.36
C ALA A 84 6.61 14.11 12.57
N PRO A 85 7.10 14.31 13.81
CA PRO A 85 6.23 14.30 14.98
C PRO A 85 5.17 15.40 14.83
N PRO A 86 3.94 15.18 15.34
CA PRO A 86 2.93 16.21 15.33
C PRO A 86 3.47 17.46 16.03
N VAL A 87 3.34 18.61 15.37
CA VAL A 87 3.73 19.89 15.95
C VAL A 87 2.80 20.15 17.14
N PRO A 88 3.33 20.34 18.37
CA PRO A 88 2.49 20.65 19.52
C PRO A 88 1.69 21.92 19.24
N PRO A 89 0.40 21.98 19.61
CA PRO A 89 -0.37 23.21 19.47
C PRO A 89 0.31 24.34 20.27
N GLY A 90 0.70 25.44 19.58
CA GLY A 90 1.28 26.64 20.19
C GLY A 90 2.76 26.96 19.88
N SER A 91 3.47 26.15 19.07
CA SER A 91 4.89 26.40 18.75
C SER A 91 5.15 27.38 17.58
N GLU A 92 4.12 27.98 16.99
CA GLU A 92 4.27 28.94 15.89
C GLU A 92 4.54 30.40 16.35
N GLU A 93 4.58 30.69 17.65
CA GLU A 93 4.60 32.07 18.16
C GLU A 93 5.97 32.63 18.60
N GLN A 94 7.09 32.02 18.22
CA GLN A 94 8.42 32.55 18.56
C GLN A 94 9.31 32.72 17.32
N SER A 95 8.87 33.58 16.40
CA SER A 95 9.75 34.27 15.46
C SER A 95 9.11 35.60 15.07
N ARG A 96 9.20 36.57 15.99
CA ARG A 96 9.13 38.00 15.71
C ARG A 96 10.33 38.67 16.37
#